data_AF-A0A0J7KMP1-F1
#
_entry.id   AF-A0A0J7KMP1-F1
#
_cell.length_a   1.000
_cell.length_b   1.000
_cell.length_c   1.000
_cell.angle_alpha   90.00
_cell.angle_beta   90.00
_cell.angle_gamma   90.00
#
_symmetry.space_group_name_H-M   'P 1'
#
loop_
_entity.id
_entity.type
_entity.pdbx_description
1 polymer ?
#
loop_
_entity_poly.entity_id
_entity_poly.type
_entity_poly.pdbx_seq_one_letter_code
_entity_poly.pdbx_strand_id
1 'polypeptide(L)'
;MSNTAVQIKSCLETKTITDIVAESNNSIYKLLSFDEVKEVTRRALNDDDAAVIEYAIRPYSDGKIGFLGSHYRLSVRVTTRKGETVALPLFLKSIPYEVPEQADYVIKKGVFEHETKFYGVLMPLLREGYRGKPWAPICHKVRNDLIIFEELGCKGYSTRNKLFDETLVRAGLSALARLHAASLLAETRLDVPLNRLYPDTFVEKGFTRDETTRRWLEAGFDVAAVVAERQGHDPHLVRATCERIYDITVPSCTKMNVVSHGDLWGNNLMFNNDVPPNCLLVDYQLLRYSPLAHDVAQFLYLCTDRSFREARESAMLRHYYETLCEILNAHEAVRKPSWSEVVQGMEEQRLGAVITAALYFPTVLMDESFNVQIMNDSYVEYCFLNRKKFVLSIMEKDSVYERRIREAVVEFAELASRLDQLPKPS
;
A
#
# COMPACT_ATOMS: atom_id res chain seq x y z
N MET A 1 -56.56 41.53 -24.26
CA MET A 1 -55.51 40.53 -24.00
C MET A 1 -54.75 40.96 -22.75
N SER A 2 -54.72 40.10 -21.71
CA SER A 2 -53.79 40.06 -20.56
C SER A 2 -53.53 41.40 -19.81
N ASN A 3 -54.00 41.73 -18.61
CA ASN A 3 -54.42 41.03 -17.37
C ASN A 3 -53.43 40.02 -16.79
N THR A 4 -52.46 40.49 -15.98
CA THR A 4 -52.09 39.79 -14.74
C THR A 4 -51.45 40.77 -13.73
N ALA A 5 -52.13 40.93 -12.60
CA ALA A 5 -51.63 41.62 -11.42
C ALA A 5 -50.63 40.72 -10.67
N VAL A 6 -49.49 41.27 -10.24
CA VAL A 6 -48.58 40.61 -9.30
C VAL A 6 -48.89 41.17 -7.92
N GLN A 7 -49.53 40.34 -7.10
CA GLN A 7 -49.91 40.64 -5.72
C GLN A 7 -48.80 40.12 -4.78
N ILE A 8 -48.40 40.98 -3.86
CA ILE A 8 -47.46 40.73 -2.77
C ILE A 8 -47.98 39.61 -1.86
N LYS A 9 -47.11 38.67 -1.46
CA LYS A 9 -47.30 37.90 -0.22
C LYS A 9 -45.96 37.63 0.46
N SER A 10 -45.86 38.12 1.70
CA SER A 10 -44.78 37.90 2.65
C SER A 10 -45.06 36.69 3.54
N CYS A 11 -43.99 35.95 3.84
CA CYS A 11 -43.70 35.08 4.99
C CYS A 11 -44.60 33.88 5.34
N LEU A 12 -43.92 32.88 5.95
CA LEU A 12 -44.34 31.56 6.47
C LEU A 12 -44.17 30.45 5.41
N GLU A 13 -43.33 29.42 5.56
CA GLU A 13 -42.78 28.73 6.73
C GLU A 13 -41.43 28.07 6.37
N THR A 14 -40.56 27.96 7.39
CA THR A 14 -39.36 27.12 7.46
C THR A 14 -39.56 25.73 6.85
N LYS A 15 -38.93 25.45 5.70
CA LYS A 15 -38.68 24.07 5.25
C LYS A 15 -37.30 23.64 5.71
N THR A 16 -37.30 22.80 6.73
CA THR A 16 -36.16 22.01 7.22
C THR A 16 -35.56 21.16 6.09
N ILE A 17 -34.24 21.01 6.13
CA ILE A 17 -33.35 20.31 5.17
C ILE A 17 -33.62 18.78 5.08
N THR A 18 -34.71 18.27 5.64
CA THR A 18 -35.01 16.83 5.67
C THR A 18 -35.79 16.28 4.48
N ASP A 19 -36.43 17.12 3.65
CA ASP A 19 -37.43 16.60 2.70
C ASP A 19 -37.04 16.63 1.21
N ILE A 20 -35.76 16.83 0.88
CA ILE A 20 -35.24 16.69 -0.51
C ILE A 20 -34.36 15.43 -0.67
N VAL A 21 -34.11 14.66 0.40
CA VAL A 21 -33.18 13.50 0.38
C VAL A 21 -33.92 12.16 0.48
N ALA A 22 -35.19 12.08 0.06
CA ALA A 22 -35.98 10.86 0.24
C ALA A 22 -35.87 9.84 -0.92
N GLU A 23 -35.32 10.18 -2.09
CA GLU A 23 -35.36 9.26 -3.25
C GLU A 23 -34.06 9.22 -4.09
N SER A 24 -32.90 9.11 -3.44
CA SER A 24 -31.73 8.52 -4.08
C SER A 24 -30.87 7.74 -3.07
N ASN A 25 -30.47 6.53 -3.46
CA ASN A 25 -29.68 5.55 -2.70
C ASN A 25 -28.23 6.01 -2.41
N ASN A 26 -28.01 7.27 -2.00
CA ASN A 26 -26.66 7.82 -1.88
C ASN A 26 -26.07 7.58 -0.47
N SER A 27 -25.67 6.34 -0.20
CA SER A 27 -25.09 5.90 1.09
C SER A 27 -23.76 6.58 1.44
N ILE A 28 -23.07 7.18 0.47
CA ILE A 28 -21.75 7.81 0.63
C ILE A 28 -21.80 8.99 1.62
N TYR A 29 -22.88 9.76 1.67
CA TYR A 29 -23.03 10.87 2.63
C TYR A 29 -23.27 10.41 4.07
N LYS A 30 -23.52 9.11 4.31
CA LYS A 30 -23.61 8.52 5.65
C LYS A 30 -22.27 8.00 6.17
N LEU A 31 -21.18 8.11 5.40
CA LEU A 31 -19.87 7.62 5.83
C LEU A 31 -19.34 8.37 7.06
N LEU A 32 -19.58 9.69 7.12
CA LEU A 32 -19.14 10.56 8.21
C LEU A 32 -20.28 11.45 8.71
N SER A 33 -20.37 11.57 10.04
CA SER A 33 -21.19 12.59 10.69
C SER A 33 -20.54 13.97 10.61
N PHE A 34 -21.35 15.02 10.72
CA PHE A 34 -20.84 16.40 10.70
C PHE A 34 -19.88 16.70 11.87
N ASP A 35 -20.09 16.07 13.03
CA ASP A 35 -19.19 16.25 14.18
C ASP A 35 -17.84 15.54 14.00
N GLU A 36 -17.81 14.38 13.35
CA GLU A 36 -16.56 13.74 12.94
C GLU A 36 -15.79 14.61 11.94
N VAL A 37 -16.49 15.27 11.00
CA VAL A 37 -15.86 16.21 10.07
C VAL A 37 -15.24 17.40 10.83
N LYS A 38 -15.94 17.98 11.82
CA LYS A 38 -15.36 19.05 12.67
C LYS A 38 -14.10 18.60 13.41
N GLU A 39 -14.13 17.42 14.03
CA GLU A 39 -12.99 16.84 14.75
C GLU A 39 -11.77 16.71 13.81
N VAL A 40 -11.98 16.14 12.63
CA VAL A 40 -10.95 15.96 11.61
C VAL A 40 -10.41 17.30 11.12
N THR A 41 -11.28 18.28 10.85
CA THR A 41 -10.90 19.61 10.38
C THR A 41 -10.02 20.33 11.39
N ARG A 42 -10.40 20.33 12.67
CA ARG A 42 -9.61 20.96 13.74
C ARG A 42 -8.22 20.33 13.85
N ARG A 43 -8.14 19.00 13.80
CA ARG A 43 -6.86 18.27 13.80
C ARG A 43 -6.00 18.57 12.58
N ALA A 44 -6.60 18.59 11.39
CA ALA A 44 -5.87 18.79 10.14
C ALA A 44 -5.30 20.21 10.02
N LEU A 45 -6.02 21.22 10.53
CA LEU A 45 -5.56 22.61 10.54
C LEU A 45 -4.72 22.96 11.77
N ASN A 46 -4.72 22.11 12.79
CA ASN A 46 -4.21 22.43 14.12
C ASN A 46 -4.85 23.74 14.66
N ASP A 47 -6.17 23.85 14.50
CA ASP A 47 -6.99 25.02 14.85
C ASP A 47 -8.30 24.56 15.50
N ASP A 48 -8.39 24.65 16.83
CA ASP A 48 -9.57 24.24 17.60
C ASP A 48 -10.80 25.14 17.35
N ASP A 49 -10.59 26.37 16.89
CA ASP A 49 -11.65 27.34 16.60
C ASP A 49 -12.15 27.26 15.15
N ALA A 50 -11.57 26.36 14.35
CA ALA A 50 -12.00 26.12 12.99
C ALA A 50 -13.49 25.72 12.94
N ALA A 51 -14.28 26.51 12.20
CA ALA A 51 -15.71 26.31 12.04
C ALA A 51 -16.02 25.73 10.65
N VAL A 52 -16.52 24.49 10.61
CA VAL A 52 -16.96 23.84 9.37
C VAL A 52 -18.25 24.50 8.88
N ILE A 53 -18.24 24.98 7.63
CA ILE A 53 -19.40 25.55 6.94
C ILE A 53 -20.17 24.43 6.24
N GLU A 54 -19.48 23.67 5.38
CA GLU A 54 -20.04 22.60 4.57
C GLU A 54 -18.95 21.56 4.25
N TYR A 55 -19.37 20.36 3.86
CA TYR A 55 -18.46 19.34 3.33
C TYR A 55 -19.10 18.55 2.21
N ALA A 56 -18.27 17.98 1.34
CA ALA A 56 -18.68 17.05 0.30
C ALA A 56 -17.72 15.86 0.22
N ILE A 57 -18.27 14.68 0.02
CA ILE A 57 -17.51 13.45 -0.26
C ILE A 57 -17.76 13.09 -1.71
N ARG A 58 -16.69 12.88 -2.48
CA ARG A 58 -16.77 12.51 -3.90
C ARG A 58 -15.82 11.34 -4.16
N PRO A 59 -16.13 10.44 -5.12
CA PRO A 59 -15.14 9.48 -5.62
C PRO A 59 -13.84 10.20 -5.99
N TYR A 60 -12.69 9.59 -5.68
CA TYR A 60 -11.39 10.21 -5.94
C TYR A 60 -11.04 10.22 -7.44
N SER A 61 -11.64 9.32 -8.21
CA SER A 61 -11.45 9.14 -9.65
C SER A 61 -12.72 8.59 -10.30
N ASP A 62 -12.84 8.79 -11.62
CA ASP A 62 -13.96 8.24 -12.41
C ASP A 62 -13.83 6.70 -12.59
N GLY A 63 -12.61 6.16 -12.52
CA GLY A 63 -12.32 4.72 -12.47
C GLY A 63 -12.09 4.20 -11.04
N LYS A 64 -12.21 2.89 -10.83
CA LYS A 64 -11.86 2.25 -9.54
C LYS A 64 -10.35 2.23 -9.36
N ILE A 65 -9.81 3.11 -8.51
CA ILE A 65 -8.42 3.03 -8.06
C ILE A 65 -8.37 2.12 -6.84
N GLY A 66 -7.69 0.97 -6.96
CA GLY A 66 -7.41 0.09 -5.83
C GLY A 66 -8.31 -1.16 -5.76
N PHE A 67 -7.71 -2.25 -5.28
CA PHE A 67 -8.34 -3.58 -5.23
C PHE A 67 -8.94 -3.92 -3.86
N LEU A 68 -8.51 -3.25 -2.79
CA LEU A 68 -8.82 -3.62 -1.40
C LEU A 68 -9.47 -2.48 -0.57
N GLY A 69 -9.87 -1.40 -1.23
CA GLY A 69 -10.52 -0.27 -0.58
C GLY A 69 -11.08 0.71 -1.61
N SER A 70 -12.00 1.55 -1.15
CA SER A 70 -12.57 2.65 -1.94
C SER A 70 -11.96 3.97 -1.53
N HIS A 71 -11.72 4.82 -2.52
CA HIS A 71 -11.02 6.08 -2.35
C HIS A 71 -11.95 7.26 -2.68
N TYR A 72 -12.01 8.20 -1.74
CA TYR A 72 -12.83 9.40 -1.84
C TYR A 72 -12.01 10.63 -1.51
N ARG A 73 -12.42 11.76 -2.09
CA ARG A 73 -12.00 13.10 -1.67
C ARG A 73 -13.05 13.67 -0.74
N LEU A 74 -12.64 13.97 0.49
CA LEU A 74 -13.42 14.77 1.44
C LEU A 74 -13.00 16.23 1.30
N SER A 75 -13.87 17.07 0.78
CA SER A 75 -13.64 18.51 0.65
C SER A 75 -14.43 19.24 1.72
N VAL A 76 -13.74 19.94 2.63
CA VAL A 76 -14.36 20.71 3.71
C VAL A 76 -14.15 22.19 3.47
N ARG A 77 -15.23 22.99 3.53
CA ARG A 77 -15.13 24.45 3.57
C ARG A 77 -15.16 24.91 5.02
N VAL A 78 -14.15 25.65 5.45
CA VAL A 78 -13.91 25.96 6.85
C VAL A 78 -13.53 27.43 7.03
N THR A 79 -14.07 28.05 8.07
CA THR A 79 -13.61 29.36 8.56
C THR A 79 -12.56 29.13 9.64
N THR A 80 -11.34 29.61 9.42
CA THR A 80 -10.24 29.53 10.39
C THR A 80 -10.43 30.53 11.54
N ARG A 81 -9.66 30.40 12.62
CA ARG A 81 -9.59 31.38 13.72
C ARG A 81 -9.37 32.82 13.23
N LYS A 82 -8.71 33.00 12.09
CA LYS A 82 -8.44 34.32 11.49
C LYS A 82 -9.64 34.91 10.72
N GLY A 83 -10.76 34.19 10.65
CA GLY A 83 -11.93 34.58 9.86
C GLY A 83 -11.79 34.29 8.36
N GLU A 84 -10.70 33.66 7.93
CA GLU A 84 -10.48 33.28 6.53
C GLU A 84 -11.26 32.02 6.19
N THR A 85 -11.97 32.04 5.07
CA THR A 85 -12.62 30.84 4.52
C THR A 85 -11.66 30.12 3.60
N VAL A 86 -11.34 28.87 3.92
CA VAL A 86 -10.43 28.02 3.14
C VAL A 86 -11.10 26.70 2.75
N ALA A 87 -10.62 26.10 1.68
CA ALA A 87 -10.98 24.73 1.28
C ALA A 87 -9.91 23.77 1.78
N LEU A 88 -10.32 22.77 2.55
CA LEU A 88 -9.46 21.72 3.09
C LEU A 88 -9.78 20.40 2.36
N PRO A 89 -8.96 19.99 1.38
CA PRO A 89 -9.06 18.67 0.77
C PRO A 89 -8.41 17.63 1.67
N LEU A 90 -9.06 16.48 1.82
CA LEU A 90 -8.61 15.33 2.57
C LEU A 90 -8.84 14.06 1.73
N PHE A 91 -8.00 13.05 1.97
CA PHE A 91 -8.15 11.74 1.37
C PHE A 91 -8.87 10.79 2.33
N LEU A 92 -9.91 10.11 1.86
CA LEU A 92 -10.70 9.17 2.65
C LEU A 92 -10.64 7.80 1.98
N LYS A 93 -10.16 6.80 2.72
CA LYS A 93 -10.19 5.39 2.34
C LYS A 93 -11.26 4.67 3.16
N SER A 94 -12.07 3.82 2.55
CA SER A 94 -13.04 2.97 3.25
C SER A 94 -13.07 1.55 2.70
N ILE A 95 -13.77 0.66 3.40
CA ILE A 95 -14.19 -0.63 2.84
C ILE A 95 -15.04 -0.38 1.58
N PRO A 96 -14.90 -1.20 0.51
CA PRO A 96 -15.57 -0.98 -0.77
C PRO A 96 -17.02 -1.48 -0.76
N TYR A 97 -17.88 -0.85 0.05
CA TYR A 97 -19.27 -1.25 0.26
C TYR A 97 -20.13 -1.22 -1.01
N GLU A 98 -19.72 -0.49 -2.04
CA GLU A 98 -20.36 -0.47 -3.36
C GLU A 98 -20.27 -1.81 -4.11
N VAL A 99 -19.36 -2.70 -3.72
CA VAL A 99 -19.19 -4.04 -4.30
C VAL A 99 -19.23 -5.08 -3.18
N PRO A 100 -20.40 -5.68 -2.90
CA PRO A 100 -20.58 -6.57 -1.75
C PRO A 100 -19.58 -7.74 -1.67
N GLU A 101 -19.25 -8.36 -2.81
CA GLU A 101 -18.27 -9.46 -2.86
C GLU A 101 -16.85 -9.01 -2.50
N GLN A 102 -16.46 -7.81 -2.94
CA GLN A 102 -15.16 -7.22 -2.62
C GLN A 102 -15.11 -6.79 -1.16
N ALA A 103 -16.19 -6.18 -0.64
CA ALA A 103 -16.32 -5.82 0.77
C ALA A 103 -16.23 -7.06 1.67
N ASP A 104 -16.97 -8.13 1.34
CA ASP A 104 -16.93 -9.39 2.07
C ASP A 104 -15.54 -10.02 2.07
N TYR A 105 -14.84 -10.00 0.93
CA TYR A 105 -13.44 -10.43 0.86
C TYR A 105 -12.53 -9.58 1.75
N VAL A 106 -12.58 -8.25 1.65
CA VAL A 106 -11.74 -7.33 2.45
C VAL A 106 -11.99 -7.51 3.95
N ILE A 107 -13.25 -7.63 4.36
CA ILE A 107 -13.66 -7.84 5.75
C ILE A 107 -13.16 -9.20 6.27
N LYS A 108 -13.41 -10.29 5.53
CA LYS A 108 -12.96 -11.64 5.92
C LYS A 108 -11.45 -11.77 5.99
N LYS A 109 -10.74 -11.14 5.05
CA LYS A 109 -9.28 -11.13 5.02
C LYS A 109 -8.70 -10.31 6.18
N GLY A 110 -9.41 -9.26 6.61
CA GLY A 110 -9.00 -8.38 7.71
C GLY A 110 -7.85 -7.44 7.33
N VAL A 111 -7.65 -7.16 6.04
CA VAL A 111 -6.59 -6.26 5.55
C VAL A 111 -6.85 -4.80 5.93
N PHE A 112 -8.11 -4.37 5.92
CA PHE A 112 -8.47 -3.03 6.36
C PHE A 112 -8.26 -2.86 7.87
N GLU A 113 -8.61 -3.87 8.67
CA GLU A 113 -8.37 -3.88 10.11
C GLU A 113 -6.87 -3.80 10.44
N HIS A 114 -6.02 -4.41 9.62
CA HIS A 114 -4.57 -4.30 9.76
C HIS A 114 -4.05 -2.88 9.51
N GLU A 115 -4.54 -2.22 8.47
CA GLU A 115 -4.19 -0.84 8.20
C GLU A 115 -4.70 0.12 9.29
N THR A 116 -5.90 -0.12 9.84
CA THR A 116 -6.43 0.69 10.95
C THR A 116 -5.61 0.49 12.23
N LYS A 117 -5.18 -0.74 12.55
CA LYS A 117 -4.24 -1.00 13.66
C LYS A 117 -2.90 -0.32 13.45
N PHE A 118 -2.38 -0.30 12.23
CA PHE A 118 -1.14 0.41 11.93
C PHE A 118 -1.26 1.90 12.24
N TYR A 119 -2.23 2.60 11.66
CA TYR A 119 -2.36 4.05 11.85
C TYR A 119 -2.88 4.44 13.23
N GLY A 120 -3.74 3.62 13.84
CA GLY A 120 -4.34 3.90 15.15
C GLY A 120 -3.45 3.54 16.34
N VAL A 121 -2.55 2.57 16.20
CA VAL A 121 -1.75 2.04 17.31
C VAL A 121 -0.25 2.12 17.03
N LEU A 122 0.24 1.52 15.95
CA LEU A 122 1.68 1.44 15.70
C LEU A 122 2.29 2.79 15.31
N MET A 123 1.68 3.51 14.37
CA MET A 123 2.20 4.79 13.86
C MET A 123 2.46 5.82 14.98
N PRO A 124 1.55 6.03 15.96
CA PRO A 124 1.86 6.86 17.13
C PRO A 124 3.12 6.42 17.89
N LEU A 125 3.29 5.12 18.14
CA LEU A 125 4.45 4.57 18.86
C LEU A 125 5.75 4.75 18.06
N LEU A 126 5.69 4.57 16.75
CA LEU A 126 6.83 4.75 15.84
C LEU A 126 7.25 6.22 15.74
N ARG A 127 6.29 7.15 15.78
CA ARG A 127 6.58 8.60 15.71
C ARG A 127 7.05 9.17 17.04
N GLU A 128 6.73 8.54 18.16
CA GLU A 128 7.12 9.01 19.48
C GLU A 128 8.66 9.00 19.63
N GLY A 129 9.25 10.19 19.74
CA GLY A 129 10.69 10.38 19.86
C GLY A 129 11.46 10.43 18.53
N TYR A 130 10.82 10.04 17.41
CA TYR A 130 11.43 10.15 16.08
C TYR A 130 11.47 11.60 15.60
N ARG A 131 12.66 12.05 15.17
CA ARG A 131 12.96 13.39 14.67
C ARG A 131 13.60 13.26 13.30
N GLY A 132 12.81 13.49 12.25
CA GLY A 132 13.29 13.41 10.89
C GLY A 132 12.19 13.66 9.88
N LYS A 133 12.52 13.48 8.59
CA LYS A 133 11.51 13.50 7.54
C LYS A 133 10.48 12.40 7.78
N PRO A 134 9.20 12.61 7.42
CA PRO A 134 8.20 11.55 7.46
C PRO A 134 8.51 10.45 6.44
N TRP A 135 7.91 9.28 6.66
CA TRP A 135 7.90 8.15 5.72
C TRP A 135 6.48 7.78 5.25
N ALA A 136 5.45 8.38 5.85
CA ALA A 136 4.03 8.08 5.60
C ALA A 136 3.19 9.37 5.73
N PRO A 137 2.02 9.42 5.08
CA PRO A 137 1.09 10.55 5.24
C PRO A 137 0.64 10.72 6.69
N ILE A 138 0.20 11.93 7.01
CA ILE A 138 -0.51 12.25 8.24
C ILE A 138 -1.92 11.63 8.16
N CYS A 139 -2.20 10.77 9.13
CA CYS A 139 -3.54 10.25 9.38
C CYS A 139 -4.25 11.16 10.40
N HIS A 140 -5.45 11.64 10.07
CA HIS A 140 -6.25 12.52 10.93
C HIS A 140 -7.32 11.76 11.71
N LYS A 141 -7.79 10.62 11.19
CA LYS A 141 -8.80 9.78 11.85
C LYS A 141 -8.71 8.34 11.36
N VAL A 142 -8.90 7.41 12.29
CA VAL A 142 -9.03 5.98 12.05
C VAL A 142 -10.37 5.52 12.63
N ARG A 143 -11.12 4.74 11.88
CA ARG A 143 -12.31 3.98 12.30
C ARG A 143 -12.21 2.57 11.71
N ASN A 144 -12.99 1.62 12.20
CA ASN A 144 -12.88 0.22 11.77
C ASN A 144 -13.22 -0.02 10.29
N ASP A 145 -13.88 0.95 9.64
CA ASP A 145 -14.39 0.90 8.27
C ASP A 145 -13.93 2.08 7.39
N LEU A 146 -13.22 3.06 7.96
CA LEU A 146 -12.63 4.18 7.20
C LEU A 146 -11.36 4.74 7.84
N ILE A 147 -10.51 5.38 7.02
CA ILE A 147 -9.33 6.12 7.44
C ILE A 147 -9.29 7.44 6.67
N ILE A 148 -8.96 8.54 7.36
CA ILE A 148 -8.83 9.86 6.76
C ILE A 148 -7.38 10.34 6.87
N PHE A 149 -6.82 10.73 5.75
CA PHE A 149 -5.46 11.22 5.58
C PHE A 149 -5.46 12.65 5.05
N GLU A 150 -4.30 13.30 5.17
CA GLU A 150 -3.99 14.49 4.39
C GLU A 150 -4.07 14.20 2.88
N GLU A 151 -4.41 15.20 2.08
CA GLU A 151 -4.38 15.07 0.61
C GLU A 151 -2.97 15.37 0.10
N LEU A 152 -2.34 14.34 -0.47
CA LEU A 152 -0.94 14.37 -0.91
C LEU A 152 -0.74 15.04 -2.29
N GLY A 153 -1.74 14.99 -3.16
CA GLY A 153 -1.69 15.60 -4.49
C GLY A 153 -1.51 17.11 -4.43
N CYS A 154 -2.19 17.80 -3.51
CA CYS A 154 -2.00 19.22 -3.23
C CYS A 154 -0.59 19.57 -2.72
N LYS A 155 0.16 18.57 -2.21
CA LYS A 155 1.55 18.71 -1.76
C LYS A 155 2.56 18.30 -2.83
N GLY A 156 2.10 18.10 -4.07
CA GLY A 156 2.93 17.74 -5.21
C GLY A 156 3.38 16.29 -5.24
N TYR A 157 2.80 15.41 -4.39
CA TYR A 157 3.09 13.98 -4.40
C TYR A 157 2.20 13.25 -5.40
N SER A 158 2.79 12.36 -6.19
CA SER A 158 2.07 11.45 -7.07
C SER A 158 2.76 10.10 -7.16
N THR A 159 2.04 9.08 -7.62
CA THR A 159 2.65 7.83 -8.05
C THR A 159 3.47 8.07 -9.34
N ARG A 160 4.39 7.15 -9.64
CA ARG A 160 5.24 7.17 -10.84
C ARG A 160 4.99 5.91 -11.66
N ASN A 161 5.59 5.84 -12.86
CA ASN A 161 5.59 4.60 -13.64
C ASN A 161 6.20 3.46 -12.80
N LYS A 162 5.60 2.26 -12.84
CA LYS A 162 5.96 1.09 -12.02
C LYS A 162 7.35 0.50 -12.30
N LEU A 163 8.13 1.11 -13.19
CA LEU A 163 9.56 0.88 -13.38
C LEU A 163 10.34 2.14 -12.97
N PHE A 164 11.09 2.04 -11.87
CA PHE A 164 11.80 3.16 -11.26
C PHE A 164 13.24 3.26 -11.75
N ASP A 165 13.73 4.50 -11.86
CA ASP A 165 15.14 4.80 -12.07
C ASP A 165 15.90 4.86 -10.73
N GLU A 166 17.22 5.05 -10.79
CA GLU A 166 18.06 5.10 -9.58
C GLU A 166 17.64 6.22 -8.61
N THR A 167 17.16 7.35 -9.13
CA THR A 167 16.73 8.50 -8.30
C THR A 167 15.51 8.14 -7.47
N LEU A 168 14.49 7.54 -8.09
CA LEU A 168 13.27 7.09 -7.41
C LEU A 168 13.56 5.92 -6.46
N VAL A 169 14.43 4.98 -6.83
CA VAL A 169 14.84 3.87 -5.96
C VAL A 169 15.53 4.40 -4.70
N ARG A 170 16.48 5.33 -4.82
CA ARG A 170 17.13 5.95 -3.65
C ARG A 170 16.13 6.68 -2.75
N ALA A 171 15.17 7.40 -3.32
CA ALA A 171 14.13 8.09 -2.56
C ALA A 171 13.22 7.10 -1.80
N GLY A 172 12.79 6.00 -2.45
CA GLY A 172 12.00 4.94 -1.83
C GLY A 172 12.76 4.22 -0.70
N LEU A 173 14.02 3.84 -0.94
CA LEU A 173 14.88 3.24 0.09
C LEU A 173 15.12 4.17 1.28
N SER A 174 15.20 5.49 1.03
CA SER A 174 15.31 6.47 2.10
C SER A 174 14.04 6.55 2.95
N ALA A 175 12.86 6.39 2.35
CA ALA A 175 11.61 6.33 3.10
C ALA A 175 11.51 5.02 3.92
N LEU A 176 11.93 3.88 3.34
CA LEU A 176 12.00 2.59 4.05
C LEU A 176 12.99 2.63 5.22
N ALA A 177 14.17 3.22 5.04
CA ALA A 177 15.15 3.38 6.10
C ALA A 177 14.57 4.17 7.29
N ARG A 178 13.72 5.18 7.05
CA ARG A 178 13.03 5.94 8.10
C ARG A 178 11.98 5.10 8.83
N LEU A 179 11.16 4.33 8.11
CA LEU A 179 10.19 3.40 8.72
C LEU A 179 10.91 2.39 9.63
N HIS A 180 11.96 1.75 9.11
CA HIS A 180 12.71 0.74 9.84
C HIS A 180 13.48 1.32 11.03
N ALA A 181 14.07 2.52 10.89
CA ALA A 181 14.69 3.22 12.02
C ALA A 181 13.66 3.54 13.10
N ALA A 182 12.49 4.08 12.73
CA ALA A 182 11.41 4.37 13.67
C ALA A 182 10.94 3.10 14.42
N SER A 183 10.87 1.96 13.74
CA SER A 183 10.60 0.66 14.36
C SER A 183 11.63 0.29 15.41
N LEU A 184 12.92 0.34 15.07
CA LEU A 184 14.00 -0.04 16.00
C LEU A 184 14.09 0.91 17.19
N LEU A 185 13.87 2.21 16.97
CA LEU A 185 13.83 3.22 18.03
C LEU A 185 12.66 3.00 18.98
N ALA A 186 11.47 2.68 18.45
CA ALA A 186 10.30 2.36 19.27
C ALA A 186 10.54 1.11 20.12
N GLU A 187 11.08 0.03 19.56
CA GLU A 187 11.41 -1.18 20.33
C GLU A 187 12.47 -0.94 21.39
N THR A 188 13.50 -0.13 21.09
CA THR A 188 14.54 0.24 22.06
C THR A 188 13.93 1.03 23.23
N ARG A 189 13.02 1.96 22.93
CA ARG A 189 12.33 2.78 23.93
C ARG A 189 11.37 1.96 24.80
N LEU A 190 10.65 1.01 24.20
CA LEU A 190 9.65 0.18 24.88
C LEU A 190 10.27 -1.04 25.58
N ASP A 191 11.52 -1.37 25.28
CA ASP A 191 12.25 -2.56 25.77
C ASP A 191 11.50 -3.88 25.53
N VAL A 192 10.71 -3.93 24.45
CA VAL A 192 9.98 -5.12 24.02
C VAL A 192 9.78 -5.10 22.50
N PRO A 193 9.95 -6.24 21.80
CA PRO A 193 9.59 -6.35 20.40
C PRO A 193 8.12 -5.99 20.14
N LEU A 194 7.84 -5.20 19.11
CA LEU A 194 6.49 -4.72 18.82
C LEU A 194 5.53 -5.88 18.48
N ASN A 195 6.03 -6.96 17.88
CA ASN A 195 5.24 -8.16 17.60
C ASN A 195 4.83 -8.95 18.86
N ARG A 196 5.53 -8.77 19.98
CA ARG A 196 5.12 -9.33 21.27
C ARG A 196 4.13 -8.43 21.99
N LEU A 197 4.27 -7.11 21.84
CA LEU A 197 3.37 -6.14 22.45
C LEU A 197 2.01 -6.08 21.72
N TYR A 198 2.00 -6.24 20.40
CA TYR A 198 0.81 -6.18 19.54
C TYR A 198 0.73 -7.38 18.57
N PRO A 199 0.67 -8.62 19.05
CA PRO A 199 0.73 -9.81 18.20
C PRO A 199 -0.33 -9.84 17.10
N ASP A 200 -1.55 -9.40 17.40
CA ASP A 200 -2.67 -9.38 16.44
C ASP A 200 -2.43 -8.44 15.24
N THR A 201 -1.57 -7.43 15.41
CA THR A 201 -1.23 -6.48 14.35
C THR A 201 -0.25 -7.08 13.34
N PHE A 202 0.49 -8.14 13.69
CA PHE A 202 1.51 -8.75 12.84
C PHE A 202 1.12 -10.14 12.30
N VAL A 203 -0.16 -10.49 12.36
CA VAL A 203 -0.69 -11.73 11.77
C VAL A 203 -0.58 -11.68 10.25
N GLU A 204 0.20 -12.56 9.61
CA GLU A 204 0.35 -12.60 8.15
C GLU A 204 -1.01 -12.56 7.42
N LYS A 205 -1.16 -11.63 6.47
CA LYS A 205 -2.37 -11.48 5.65
C LYS A 205 -2.16 -11.72 4.17
N GLY A 206 -0.97 -11.53 3.63
CA GLY A 206 -0.69 -11.69 2.21
C GLY A 206 -0.63 -13.15 1.77
N PHE A 207 0.24 -13.94 2.40
CA PHE A 207 0.52 -15.32 2.03
C PHE A 207 0.04 -16.31 3.09
N THR A 208 -1.26 -16.33 3.33
CA THR A 208 -1.91 -17.26 4.25
C THR A 208 -2.25 -18.59 3.60
N ARG A 209 -2.51 -19.62 4.43
CA ARG A 209 -2.86 -20.98 4.00
C ARG A 209 -4.37 -21.26 4.02
N ASP A 210 -5.20 -20.23 4.20
CA ASP A 210 -6.65 -20.38 4.05
C ASP A 210 -7.03 -20.68 2.59
N GLU A 211 -8.20 -21.26 2.41
CA GLU A 211 -8.67 -21.77 1.13
C GLU A 211 -8.72 -20.70 0.03
N THR A 212 -9.21 -19.50 0.34
CA THR A 212 -9.35 -18.41 -0.65
C THR A 212 -7.99 -17.93 -1.12
N THR A 213 -7.07 -17.70 -0.19
CA THR A 213 -5.71 -17.27 -0.50
C THR A 213 -4.94 -18.35 -1.22
N ARG A 214 -5.14 -19.60 -0.83
CA ARG A 214 -4.52 -20.73 -1.50
C ARG A 214 -4.95 -20.82 -2.96
N ARG A 215 -6.24 -20.65 -3.27
CA ARG A 215 -6.73 -20.59 -4.66
C ARG A 215 -6.11 -19.42 -5.44
N TRP A 216 -5.96 -18.26 -4.82
CA TRP A 216 -5.30 -17.11 -5.45
C TRP A 216 -3.82 -17.39 -5.74
N LEU A 217 -3.12 -18.07 -4.83
CA LEU A 217 -1.72 -18.48 -5.01
C LEU A 217 -1.58 -19.52 -6.13
N GLU A 218 -2.41 -20.57 -6.13
CA GLU A 218 -2.37 -21.62 -7.15
C GLU A 218 -2.59 -21.07 -8.55
N ALA A 219 -3.53 -20.13 -8.73
CA ALA A 219 -3.74 -19.47 -10.00
C ALA A 219 -2.51 -18.67 -10.46
N GLY A 220 -1.75 -18.07 -9.53
CA GLY A 220 -0.47 -17.43 -9.81
C GLY A 220 0.66 -18.41 -10.08
N PHE A 221 0.71 -19.55 -9.37
CA PHE A 221 1.73 -20.58 -9.53
C PHE A 221 1.63 -21.21 -10.92
N ASP A 222 0.42 -21.43 -11.39
CA ASP A 222 0.14 -21.93 -12.74
C ASP A 222 0.57 -20.93 -13.83
N VAL A 223 0.49 -19.63 -13.58
CA VAL A 223 1.02 -18.58 -14.47
C VAL A 223 2.54 -18.67 -14.53
N ALA A 224 3.21 -18.71 -13.38
CA ALA A 224 4.67 -18.82 -13.33
C ALA A 224 5.16 -20.09 -14.05
N ALA A 225 4.50 -21.23 -13.82
CA ALA A 225 4.83 -22.50 -14.45
C ALA A 225 4.69 -22.45 -15.98
N VAL A 226 3.57 -21.96 -16.52
CA VAL A 226 3.37 -21.92 -17.98
C VAL A 226 4.28 -20.92 -18.68
N VAL A 227 4.62 -19.81 -18.03
CA VAL A 227 5.59 -18.85 -18.57
C VAL A 227 7.00 -19.47 -18.56
N ALA A 228 7.37 -20.19 -17.50
CA ALA A 228 8.66 -20.89 -17.43
C ALA A 228 8.79 -21.96 -18.53
N GLU A 229 7.75 -22.75 -18.77
CA GLU A 229 7.70 -23.76 -19.85
C GLU A 229 7.94 -23.11 -21.22
N ARG A 230 7.26 -21.99 -21.51
CA ARG A 230 7.44 -21.24 -22.77
C ARG A 230 8.85 -20.70 -22.96
N GLN A 231 9.62 -20.56 -21.88
CA GLN A 231 11.02 -20.12 -21.89
C GLN A 231 12.02 -21.28 -21.82
N GLY A 232 11.56 -22.53 -21.86
CA GLY A 232 12.42 -23.72 -21.85
C GLY A 232 12.91 -24.13 -20.46
N HIS A 233 12.26 -23.67 -19.39
CA HIS A 233 12.54 -24.10 -18.01
C HIS A 233 11.54 -25.16 -17.53
N ASP A 234 11.90 -25.92 -16.49
CA ASP A 234 11.03 -26.96 -15.91
C ASP A 234 9.82 -26.33 -15.17
N PRO A 235 8.58 -26.47 -15.68
CA PRO A 235 7.40 -25.89 -15.05
C PRO A 235 7.06 -26.55 -13.71
N HIS A 236 7.37 -27.84 -13.52
CA HIS A 236 7.09 -28.55 -12.27
C HIS A 236 7.99 -28.06 -11.14
N LEU A 237 9.27 -27.83 -11.44
CA LEU A 237 10.22 -27.27 -10.49
C LEU A 237 9.83 -25.86 -10.06
N VAL A 238 9.49 -24.99 -11.01
CA VAL A 238 9.03 -23.61 -10.74
C VAL A 238 7.79 -23.65 -9.86
N ARG A 239 6.78 -24.45 -10.24
CA ARG A 239 5.54 -24.57 -9.47
C ARG A 239 5.76 -25.08 -8.05
N ALA A 240 6.62 -26.08 -7.87
CA ALA A 240 6.96 -26.62 -6.54
C ALA A 240 7.72 -25.59 -5.69
N THR A 241 8.61 -24.80 -6.30
CA THR A 241 9.41 -23.80 -5.61
C THR A 241 8.57 -22.60 -5.15
N CYS A 242 7.43 -22.32 -5.79
CA CYS A 242 6.51 -21.28 -5.32
C CYS A 242 6.05 -21.45 -3.86
N GLU A 243 6.01 -22.68 -3.34
CA GLU A 243 5.68 -22.95 -1.93
C GLU A 243 6.68 -22.30 -0.95
N ARG A 244 7.88 -21.92 -1.42
CA ARG A 244 8.88 -21.19 -0.62
C ARG A 244 8.46 -19.76 -0.29
N ILE A 245 7.36 -19.25 -0.85
CA ILE A 245 6.81 -17.95 -0.47
C ILE A 245 6.44 -17.87 1.02
N TYR A 246 6.07 -19.00 1.64
CA TYR A 246 5.75 -19.04 3.06
C TYR A 246 6.98 -18.89 3.96
N ASP A 247 8.19 -19.15 3.44
CA ASP A 247 9.41 -19.08 4.24
C ASP A 247 9.79 -17.63 4.55
N ILE A 248 9.39 -16.67 3.69
CA ILE A 248 9.69 -15.23 3.87
C ILE A 248 8.67 -14.47 4.74
N THR A 249 7.57 -15.11 5.16
CA THR A 249 6.58 -14.48 6.06
C THR A 249 6.92 -14.64 7.53
N VAL A 250 7.89 -15.51 7.85
CA VAL A 250 8.28 -15.80 9.21
C VAL A 250 9.30 -14.75 9.68
N PRO A 251 9.11 -14.14 10.86
CA PRO A 251 10.12 -13.27 11.45
C PRO A 251 11.43 -14.02 11.66
N SER A 252 12.56 -13.36 11.40
CA SER A 252 13.84 -14.04 11.51
C SER A 252 14.25 -14.30 12.95
N CYS A 253 14.88 -15.44 13.24
CA CYS A 253 15.47 -15.67 14.56
C CYS A 253 16.92 -15.16 14.69
N THR A 254 17.59 -14.83 13.58
CA THR A 254 19.00 -14.42 13.59
C THR A 254 19.24 -12.98 13.14
N LYS A 255 18.26 -12.36 12.46
CA LYS A 255 18.35 -10.98 11.96
C LYS A 255 17.48 -10.02 12.78
N MET A 256 17.83 -8.74 12.75
CA MET A 256 16.96 -7.68 13.24
C MET A 256 15.68 -7.60 12.43
N ASN A 257 14.58 -7.87 13.11
CA ASN A 257 13.24 -7.66 12.58
C ASN A 257 12.76 -6.24 12.88
N VAL A 258 11.86 -5.76 12.04
CA VAL A 258 11.23 -4.45 12.13
C VAL A 258 9.77 -4.53 11.72
N VAL A 259 9.01 -3.47 11.99
CA VAL A 259 7.75 -3.19 11.28
C VAL A 259 8.09 -2.99 9.81
N SER A 260 7.73 -3.99 9.00
CA SER A 260 7.88 -4.02 7.56
C SER A 260 6.54 -3.66 6.91
N HIS A 261 6.61 -2.91 5.81
CA HIS A 261 5.46 -2.52 5.01
C HIS A 261 4.82 -3.73 4.32
N GLY A 262 5.63 -4.64 3.78
CA GLY A 262 5.17 -5.91 3.22
C GLY A 262 4.42 -5.84 1.88
N ASP A 263 4.31 -4.66 1.24
CA ASP A 263 3.58 -4.47 -0.03
C ASP A 263 4.18 -3.34 -0.87
N LEU A 264 5.46 -3.46 -1.24
CA LEU A 264 6.25 -2.37 -1.82
C LEU A 264 6.30 -2.38 -3.34
N TRP A 265 5.14 -2.42 -3.98
CA TRP A 265 5.00 -2.19 -5.42
C TRP A 265 4.76 -0.70 -5.72
N GLY A 266 5.04 -0.28 -6.96
CA GLY A 266 5.21 1.14 -7.30
C GLY A 266 4.03 2.08 -6.99
N ASN A 267 2.80 1.58 -6.86
CA ASN A 267 1.64 2.41 -6.51
C ASN A 267 1.56 2.76 -5.01
N ASN A 268 2.27 2.02 -4.15
CA ASN A 268 2.34 2.27 -2.72
C ASN A 268 3.48 3.24 -2.34
N LEU A 269 4.17 3.80 -3.34
CA LEU A 269 5.20 4.82 -3.17
C LEU A 269 4.76 6.10 -3.90
N MET A 270 4.57 7.18 -3.14
CA MET A 270 4.25 8.49 -3.67
C MET A 270 5.47 9.41 -3.57
N PHE A 271 5.78 10.11 -4.66
CA PHE A 271 6.97 10.96 -4.77
C PHE A 271 6.57 12.39 -5.04
N ASN A 272 7.18 13.35 -4.34
CA ASN A 272 6.99 14.75 -4.66
C ASN A 272 7.84 15.20 -5.87
N ASN A 273 7.80 16.49 -6.18
CA ASN A 273 8.50 17.08 -7.32
C ASN A 273 9.86 17.73 -6.94
N ASP A 274 10.37 17.48 -5.73
CA ASP A 274 11.70 17.96 -5.34
C ASP A 274 12.81 17.23 -6.12
N VAL A 275 14.02 17.78 -6.10
CA VAL A 275 15.21 17.17 -6.71
C VAL A 275 16.34 17.10 -5.67
N PRO A 276 16.68 15.90 -5.14
CA PRO A 276 16.00 14.61 -5.36
C PRO A 276 14.60 14.56 -4.72
N PRO A 277 13.69 13.73 -5.22
CA PRO A 277 12.32 13.65 -4.71
C PRO A 277 12.28 13.05 -3.29
N ASN A 278 11.37 13.54 -2.46
CA ASN A 278 10.97 12.85 -1.24
C ASN A 278 9.90 11.80 -1.56
N CYS A 279 9.98 10.66 -0.88
CA CYS A 279 9.02 9.56 -0.98
C CYS A 279 8.22 9.41 0.32
N LEU A 280 6.93 9.14 0.18
CA LEU A 280 6.04 8.65 1.25
C LEU A 280 5.48 7.29 0.84
N LEU A 281 5.47 6.37 1.79
CA LEU A 281 4.89 5.04 1.66
C LEU A 281 3.43 5.09 2.12
N VAL A 282 2.54 4.45 1.37
CA VAL A 282 1.09 4.39 1.63
C VAL A 282 0.60 2.94 1.57
N ASP A 283 -0.57 2.68 2.14
CA ASP A 283 -1.23 1.36 2.14
C ASP A 283 -0.48 0.25 2.93
N TYR A 284 -0.59 0.30 4.26
CA TYR A 284 0.08 -0.63 5.18
C TYR A 284 -0.76 -1.89 5.48
N GLN A 285 -1.63 -2.29 4.57
CA GLN A 285 -2.61 -3.36 4.79
C GLN A 285 -2.00 -4.78 4.88
N LEU A 286 -0.76 -4.97 4.40
CA LEU A 286 -0.02 -6.24 4.46
C LEU A 286 1.23 -6.13 5.35
N LEU A 287 1.20 -5.26 6.36
CA LEU A 287 2.34 -5.05 7.26
C LEU A 287 2.78 -6.37 7.91
N ARG A 288 4.10 -6.50 8.14
CA ARG A 288 4.71 -7.67 8.75
C ARG A 288 5.69 -7.28 9.85
N TYR A 289 6.06 -8.27 10.64
CA TYR A 289 7.26 -8.22 11.45
C TYR A 289 8.32 -9.10 10.79
N SER A 290 9.31 -8.48 10.15
CA SER A 290 10.19 -9.16 9.20
C SER A 290 11.61 -8.61 9.25
N PRO A 291 12.61 -9.36 8.78
CA PRO A 291 13.98 -8.85 8.71
C PRO A 291 14.04 -7.60 7.83
N LEU A 292 14.92 -6.65 8.17
CA LEU A 292 15.11 -5.37 7.45
C LEU A 292 15.18 -5.54 5.93
N ALA A 293 15.85 -6.60 5.47
CA ALA A 293 16.07 -6.85 4.05
C ALA A 293 14.81 -7.33 3.30
N HIS A 294 13.74 -7.75 3.99
CA HIS A 294 12.49 -8.19 3.36
C HIS A 294 11.91 -7.07 2.48
N ASP A 295 11.64 -5.91 3.07
CA ASP A 295 11.08 -4.77 2.35
C ASP A 295 12.03 -4.25 1.25
N VAL A 296 13.34 -4.26 1.50
CA VAL A 296 14.34 -3.85 0.50
C VAL A 296 14.30 -4.78 -0.71
N ALA A 297 14.27 -6.09 -0.48
CA ALA A 297 14.18 -7.08 -1.55
C ALA A 297 12.86 -6.96 -2.31
N GLN A 298 11.72 -6.89 -1.61
CA GLN A 298 10.41 -6.70 -2.23
C GLN A 298 10.38 -5.43 -3.10
N PHE A 299 10.88 -4.31 -2.58
CA PHE A 299 10.91 -3.06 -3.32
C PHE A 299 11.75 -3.14 -4.60
N LEU A 300 12.98 -3.64 -4.51
CA LEU A 300 13.84 -3.77 -5.69
C LEU A 300 13.27 -4.73 -6.74
N TYR A 301 12.70 -5.86 -6.30
CA TYR A 301 12.12 -6.82 -7.24
C TYR A 301 10.83 -6.33 -7.89
N LEU A 302 10.00 -5.57 -7.18
CA LEU A 302 8.70 -5.09 -7.70
C LEU A 302 8.83 -3.81 -8.53
N CYS A 303 9.81 -2.95 -8.24
CA CYS A 303 9.93 -1.63 -8.86
C CYS A 303 11.07 -1.48 -9.87
N THR A 304 11.99 -2.44 -9.99
CA THR A 304 13.10 -2.37 -10.97
C THR A 304 13.09 -3.57 -11.92
N ASP A 305 13.82 -3.48 -13.03
CA ASP A 305 14.09 -4.63 -13.88
C ASP A 305 15.35 -5.39 -13.42
N ARG A 306 15.59 -6.54 -14.04
CA ARG A 306 16.73 -7.42 -13.75
C ARG A 306 18.06 -6.73 -14.02
N SER A 307 18.17 -5.99 -15.11
CA SER A 307 19.42 -5.30 -15.50
C SER A 307 19.84 -4.26 -14.46
N PHE A 308 18.87 -3.54 -13.90
CA PHE A 308 19.10 -2.61 -12.81
C PHE A 308 19.62 -3.34 -11.56
N ARG A 309 19.01 -4.46 -11.16
CA ARG A 309 19.46 -5.22 -9.99
C ARG A 309 20.87 -5.75 -10.16
N GLU A 310 21.19 -6.36 -11.30
CA GLU A 310 22.53 -6.85 -11.62
C GLU A 310 23.58 -5.74 -11.54
N ALA A 311 23.25 -4.51 -11.98
CA ALA A 311 24.19 -3.40 -12.00
C ALA A 311 24.25 -2.58 -10.70
N ARG A 312 23.16 -2.49 -9.94
CA ARG A 312 22.97 -1.48 -8.88
C ARG A 312 22.56 -2.02 -7.53
N GLU A 313 22.16 -3.28 -7.39
CA GLU A 313 21.60 -3.79 -6.12
C GLU A 313 22.52 -3.54 -4.92
N SER A 314 23.81 -3.89 -5.01
CA SER A 314 24.78 -3.64 -3.94
C SER A 314 24.88 -2.17 -3.56
N ALA A 315 24.84 -1.26 -4.53
CA ALA A 315 24.88 0.18 -4.29
C ALA A 315 23.58 0.70 -3.66
N MET A 316 22.44 0.15 -4.05
CA MET A 316 21.12 0.47 -3.48
C MET A 316 21.00 -0.04 -2.05
N LEU A 317 21.41 -1.28 -1.79
CA LEU A 317 21.44 -1.85 -0.45
C LEU A 317 22.37 -1.05 0.48
N ARG A 318 23.51 -0.58 -0.06
CA ARG A 318 24.43 0.28 0.67
C ARG A 318 23.81 1.64 1.00
N HIS A 319 23.16 2.27 0.04
CA HIS A 319 22.41 3.53 0.24
C HIS A 319 21.38 3.39 1.36
N TYR A 320 20.58 2.32 1.32
CA TYR A 320 19.62 2.00 2.37
C TYR A 320 20.27 1.87 3.75
N TYR A 321 21.34 1.07 3.85
CA TYR A 321 22.04 0.82 5.11
C TYR A 321 22.67 2.08 5.70
N GLU A 322 23.31 2.90 4.86
CA GLU A 322 23.91 4.16 5.28
C GLU A 322 22.84 5.13 5.79
N THR A 323 21.74 5.28 5.04
CA THR A 323 20.61 6.12 5.47
C THR A 323 20.01 5.63 6.80
N LEU A 324 19.84 4.33 6.98
CA LEU A 324 19.35 3.73 8.23
C LEU A 324 20.31 4.06 9.39
N CYS A 325 21.60 3.84 9.20
CA CYS A 325 22.63 4.10 10.20
C CYS A 325 22.74 5.58 10.57
N GLU A 326 22.66 6.49 9.59
CA GLU A 326 22.62 7.93 9.83
C GLU A 326 21.45 8.32 10.74
N ILE A 327 20.25 7.83 10.44
CA ILE A 327 19.05 8.10 11.26
C ILE A 327 19.23 7.52 12.66
N LEU A 328 19.64 6.27 12.80
CA LEU A 328 19.85 5.61 14.09
C LEU A 328 20.90 6.35 14.94
N ASN A 329 22.02 6.78 14.33
CA ASN A 329 23.07 7.54 15.02
C ASN A 329 22.56 8.92 15.47
N ALA A 330 21.77 9.61 14.63
CA ALA A 330 21.18 10.91 14.98
C ALA A 330 20.18 10.83 16.16
N HIS A 331 19.71 9.63 16.48
CA HIS A 331 18.84 9.34 17.63
C HIS A 331 19.56 8.58 18.74
N GLU A 332 20.89 8.49 18.69
CA GLU A 332 21.72 7.83 19.71
C GLU A 332 21.31 6.37 19.97
N ALA A 333 20.85 5.67 18.93
CA ALA A 333 20.39 4.29 19.04
C ALA A 333 21.52 3.37 19.50
N VAL A 334 21.26 2.55 20.52
CA VAL A 334 22.24 1.61 21.09
C VAL A 334 22.44 0.40 20.16
N ARG A 335 21.38 -0.05 19.49
CA ARG A 335 21.39 -1.24 18.63
C ARG A 335 21.27 -0.85 17.16
N LYS A 336 22.15 -1.42 16.33
CA LYS A 336 22.14 -1.27 14.87
C LYS A 336 22.55 -2.58 14.18
N PRO A 337 21.99 -2.89 13.00
CA PRO A 337 22.43 -4.03 12.20
C PRO A 337 23.86 -3.83 11.70
N SER A 338 24.58 -4.94 11.58
CA SER A 338 25.85 -4.92 10.85
C SER A 338 25.59 -4.91 9.35
N TRP A 339 26.53 -4.36 8.56
CA TRP A 339 26.45 -4.43 7.10
C TRP A 339 26.34 -5.88 6.60
N SER A 340 27.12 -6.81 7.19
CA SER A 340 27.07 -8.23 6.84
C SER A 340 25.70 -8.86 7.10
N GLU A 341 25.03 -8.49 8.20
CA GLU A 341 23.70 -8.99 8.53
C GLU A 341 22.67 -8.56 7.47
N VAL A 342 22.73 -7.30 7.02
CA VAL A 342 21.86 -6.77 5.96
C VAL A 342 22.12 -7.46 4.62
N VAL A 343 23.39 -7.65 4.24
CA VAL A 343 23.75 -8.36 3.00
C VAL A 343 23.26 -9.81 3.03
N GLN A 344 23.52 -10.54 4.11
CA GLN A 344 23.02 -11.91 4.24
C GLN A 344 21.49 -11.96 4.26
N GLY A 345 20.84 -11.00 4.92
CA GLY A 345 19.39 -10.87 4.90
C GLY A 345 18.84 -10.66 3.48
N MET A 346 19.51 -9.88 2.64
CA MET A 346 19.12 -9.70 1.24
C MET A 346 19.17 -11.02 0.48
N GLU A 347 20.23 -11.81 0.65
CA GLU A 347 20.34 -13.12 -0.01
C GLU A 347 19.29 -14.12 0.49
N GLU A 348 18.99 -14.14 1.80
CA GLU A 348 17.92 -14.98 2.37
C GLU A 348 16.53 -14.62 1.82
N GLN A 349 16.28 -13.34 1.53
CA GLN A 349 14.98 -12.86 1.05
C GLN A 349 14.83 -12.90 -0.48
N ARG A 350 15.93 -13.08 -1.23
CA ARG A 350 15.96 -12.99 -2.70
C ARG A 350 14.97 -13.93 -3.39
N LEU A 351 14.94 -15.20 -2.99
CA LEU A 351 14.03 -16.18 -3.59
C LEU A 351 12.56 -15.79 -3.37
N GLY A 352 12.21 -15.38 -2.15
CA GLY A 352 10.85 -14.96 -1.88
C GLY A 352 10.47 -13.67 -2.61
N ALA A 353 11.41 -12.72 -2.78
CA ALA A 353 11.17 -11.50 -3.54
C ALA A 353 10.89 -11.76 -5.03
N VAL A 354 11.64 -12.65 -5.67
CA VAL A 354 11.37 -13.01 -7.07
C VAL A 354 10.06 -13.79 -7.21
N ILE A 355 9.72 -14.66 -6.24
CA ILE A 355 8.43 -15.35 -6.23
C ILE A 355 7.30 -14.32 -6.09
N THR A 356 7.39 -13.37 -5.15
CA THR A 356 6.37 -12.31 -5.03
C THR A 356 6.21 -11.55 -6.35
N ALA A 357 7.31 -11.17 -7.00
CA ALA A 357 7.25 -10.48 -8.29
C ALA A 357 6.52 -11.31 -9.36
N ALA A 358 6.84 -12.61 -9.48
CA ALA A 358 6.16 -13.52 -10.41
C ALA A 358 4.65 -13.68 -10.11
N LEU A 359 4.24 -13.58 -8.85
CA LEU A 359 2.83 -13.66 -8.44
C LEU A 359 2.08 -12.35 -8.60
N TYR A 360 2.74 -11.21 -8.36
CA TYR A 360 2.11 -9.89 -8.31
C TYR A 360 2.05 -9.25 -9.68
N PHE A 361 3.12 -9.33 -10.49
CA PHE A 361 3.20 -8.69 -11.82
C PHE A 361 2.01 -8.97 -12.74
N PRO A 362 1.46 -10.19 -12.80
CA PRO A 362 0.24 -10.47 -13.54
C PRO A 362 -0.92 -9.49 -13.26
N THR A 363 -1.05 -9.03 -12.02
CA THR A 363 -2.14 -8.15 -11.60
C THR A 363 -1.67 -6.69 -11.54
N VAL A 364 -0.53 -6.42 -10.92
CA VAL A 364 -0.11 -5.05 -10.61
C VAL A 364 0.43 -4.30 -11.82
N LEU A 365 0.91 -4.99 -12.86
CA LEU A 365 1.38 -4.34 -14.09
C LEU A 365 0.30 -4.22 -15.16
N MET A 366 -0.88 -4.80 -14.94
CA MET A 366 -1.98 -4.78 -15.89
C MET A 366 -2.40 -3.33 -16.18
N ASP A 367 -2.60 -3.01 -17.46
CA ASP A 367 -3.16 -1.74 -17.90
C ASP A 367 -4.59 -1.55 -17.38
N GLU A 368 -4.97 -0.29 -17.17
CA GLU A 368 -6.27 0.07 -16.60
C GLU A 368 -7.45 -0.44 -17.45
N SER A 369 -7.31 -0.44 -18.78
CA SER A 369 -8.37 -0.91 -19.68
C SER A 369 -8.69 -2.40 -19.50
N PHE A 370 -7.67 -3.25 -19.41
CA PHE A 370 -7.84 -4.68 -19.11
C PHE A 370 -8.32 -4.91 -17.69
N ASN A 371 -7.83 -4.11 -16.74
CA ASN A 371 -8.22 -4.21 -15.34
C ASN A 371 -9.73 -3.97 -15.17
N VAL A 372 -10.26 -2.88 -15.71
CA VAL A 372 -11.70 -2.57 -15.66
C VAL A 372 -12.54 -3.69 -16.26
N GLN A 373 -12.13 -4.24 -17.41
CA GLN A 373 -12.84 -5.34 -18.04
C GLN A 373 -12.86 -6.60 -17.17
N ILE A 374 -11.70 -7.01 -16.64
CA ILE A 374 -11.59 -8.21 -15.80
C ILE A 374 -12.35 -8.05 -14.49
N MET A 375 -12.23 -6.89 -13.84
CA MET A 375 -12.89 -6.61 -12.57
C MET A 375 -14.42 -6.61 -12.67
N ASN A 376 -14.97 -6.30 -13.85
CA ASN A 376 -16.42 -6.31 -14.07
C ASN A 376 -16.95 -7.68 -14.52
N ASP A 377 -16.24 -8.36 -15.43
CA ASP A 377 -16.82 -9.49 -16.15
C ASP A 377 -16.25 -10.86 -15.74
N SER A 378 -15.06 -10.91 -15.15
CA SER A 378 -14.31 -12.17 -14.99
C SER A 378 -13.43 -12.21 -13.74
N TYR A 379 -13.77 -11.43 -12.71
CA TYR A 379 -12.99 -11.29 -11.48
C TYR A 379 -12.67 -12.65 -10.83
N VAL A 380 -13.71 -13.46 -10.57
CA VAL A 380 -13.55 -14.75 -9.91
C VAL A 380 -12.72 -15.71 -10.77
N GLU A 381 -12.94 -15.73 -12.09
CA GLU A 381 -12.19 -16.57 -13.02
C GLU A 381 -10.70 -16.19 -13.01
N TYR A 382 -10.39 -14.89 -13.08
CA TYR A 382 -9.02 -14.38 -13.09
C TYR A 382 -8.30 -14.59 -11.74
N CYS A 383 -8.95 -14.25 -10.63
CA CYS A 383 -8.32 -14.26 -9.32
C CYS A 383 -8.12 -15.68 -8.77
N PHE A 384 -9.10 -16.58 -8.97
CA PHE A 384 -9.18 -17.83 -8.21
C PHE A 384 -9.26 -19.11 -9.06
N LEU A 385 -9.38 -19.04 -10.39
CA LEU A 385 -9.57 -20.22 -11.23
C LEU A 385 -8.52 -20.37 -12.35
N ASN A 386 -8.53 -19.49 -13.36
CA ASN A 386 -7.74 -19.64 -14.58
C ASN A 386 -7.04 -18.35 -15.00
N ARG A 387 -6.19 -17.82 -14.11
CA ARG A 387 -5.41 -16.59 -14.36
C ARG A 387 -4.56 -16.66 -15.63
N LYS A 388 -3.97 -17.82 -15.93
CA LYS A 388 -3.08 -18.03 -17.08
C LYS A 388 -3.73 -17.68 -18.42
N LYS A 389 -5.01 -17.99 -18.63
CA LYS A 389 -5.73 -17.63 -19.87
C LYS A 389 -5.67 -16.13 -20.15
N PHE A 390 -5.96 -15.31 -19.13
CA PHE A 390 -5.96 -13.86 -19.24
C PHE A 390 -4.54 -13.31 -19.39
N VAL A 391 -3.62 -13.76 -18.53
CA VAL A 391 -2.24 -13.27 -18.53
C VAL A 391 -1.58 -13.51 -19.87
N LEU A 392 -1.68 -14.72 -20.42
CA LEU A 392 -1.09 -15.05 -21.72
C LEU A 392 -1.71 -14.21 -22.85
N SER A 393 -3.02 -13.95 -22.82
CA SER A 393 -3.67 -13.07 -23.81
C SER A 393 -3.22 -11.61 -23.71
N ILE A 394 -2.97 -11.10 -22.50
CA ILE A 394 -2.47 -9.73 -22.30
C ILE A 394 -1.00 -9.65 -22.73
N MET A 395 -0.18 -10.66 -22.41
CA MET A 395 1.22 -10.75 -22.85
C MET A 395 1.35 -10.70 -24.39
N GLU A 396 0.39 -11.22 -25.15
CA GLU A 396 0.37 -11.10 -26.61
C GLU A 396 0.09 -9.69 -27.11
N LYS A 397 -0.56 -8.84 -26.30
CA LYS A 397 -1.02 -7.49 -26.68
C LYS A 397 -0.16 -6.36 -26.11
N ASP A 398 0.51 -6.59 -24.99
CA ASP A 398 1.34 -5.62 -24.29
C ASP A 398 2.75 -6.17 -24.08
N SER A 399 3.69 -5.66 -24.87
CA SER A 399 5.10 -6.08 -24.85
C SER A 399 5.84 -5.65 -23.58
N VAL A 400 5.41 -4.59 -22.91
CA VAL A 400 6.04 -4.14 -21.65
C VAL A 400 5.61 -5.05 -20.51
N TYR A 401 4.31 -5.38 -20.45
CA TYR A 401 3.74 -6.35 -19.51
C TYR A 401 4.34 -7.74 -19.70
N GLU A 402 4.41 -8.21 -20.95
CA GLU A 402 5.03 -9.50 -21.32
C GLU A 402 6.46 -9.58 -20.81
N ARG A 403 7.30 -8.61 -21.19
CA ARG A 403 8.72 -8.62 -20.85
C ARG A 403 8.94 -8.66 -19.35
N ARG A 404 8.20 -7.86 -18.58
CA ARG A 404 8.34 -7.78 -17.11
C ARG A 404 7.98 -9.10 -16.42
N ILE A 405 6.93 -9.79 -16.87
CA ILE A 405 6.53 -11.09 -16.33
C ILE A 405 7.55 -12.16 -16.73
N ARG A 406 7.93 -12.19 -18.01
CA ARG A 406 8.92 -13.15 -18.54
C ARG A 406 10.24 -13.04 -17.80
N GLU A 407 10.78 -11.83 -17.62
CA GLU A 407 12.04 -11.60 -16.89
C GLU A 407 11.99 -12.10 -15.45
N ALA A 408 10.91 -11.80 -14.72
CA ALA A 408 10.75 -12.26 -13.34
C ALA A 408 10.66 -13.79 -13.25
N VAL A 409 9.91 -14.43 -14.16
CA VAL A 409 9.76 -15.90 -14.18
C VAL A 409 11.05 -16.60 -14.60
N VAL A 410 11.80 -16.06 -15.56
CA VAL A 410 13.09 -16.61 -15.98
C VAL A 410 14.10 -16.54 -14.82
N GLU A 411 14.22 -15.38 -14.17
CA GLU A 411 15.09 -15.23 -13.00
C GLU A 411 14.67 -16.17 -11.85
N PHE A 412 13.36 -16.32 -11.64
CA PHE A 412 12.83 -17.28 -10.66
C PHE A 412 13.21 -18.73 -11.02
N ALA A 413 13.03 -19.14 -12.29
CA ALA A 413 13.38 -20.49 -12.73
C ALA A 413 14.88 -20.79 -12.59
N GLU A 414 15.74 -19.81 -12.87
CA GLU A 414 17.18 -19.92 -12.65
C GLU A 414 17.51 -20.12 -11.16
N LEU A 415 16.86 -19.37 -10.26
CA LEU A 415 17.02 -19.54 -8.81
C LEU A 415 16.49 -20.90 -8.33
N ALA A 416 15.33 -21.34 -8.83
CA ALA A 416 14.75 -22.63 -8.51
C ALA A 416 15.66 -23.81 -8.93
N SER A 417 16.37 -23.69 -10.06
CA SER A 417 17.32 -24.72 -10.54
C SER A 417 18.51 -24.98 -9.61
N ARG A 418 18.81 -24.03 -8.71
CA ARG A 418 19.90 -24.11 -7.75
C ARG A 418 19.42 -23.93 -6.30
N LEU A 419 18.17 -24.32 -6.02
CA LEU A 419 17.51 -24.11 -4.73
C LEU A 419 18.34 -24.58 -3.53
N ASP A 420 19.03 -25.73 -3.64
CA ASP A 420 19.86 -26.29 -2.57
C ASP A 420 21.12 -25.46 -2.25
N GLN A 421 21.50 -24.53 -3.13
CA GLN A 421 22.64 -23.64 -2.97
C GLN A 421 22.24 -22.27 -2.41
N LEU A 422 20.94 -21.96 -2.34
CA LEU A 422 20.45 -20.67 -1.88
C LEU A 422 20.45 -20.59 -0.35
N PRO A 423 20.81 -19.42 0.23
CA PRO A 423 20.58 -19.16 1.64
C PRO A 423 19.09 -19.29 1.97
N LYS A 424 18.79 -19.87 3.14
CA LYS A 424 17.42 -20.06 3.60
C LYS A 424 17.09 -18.96 4.62
N PRO A 425 15.88 -18.36 4.55
CA PRO A 425 15.39 -17.51 5.62
C PRO A 425 15.57 -18.17 6.99
N SER A 426 16.22 -17.44 7.89
CA SER A 426 16.68 -17.91 9.20
C SER A 426 15.73 -17.59 10.33
#